data_AF-A0A925ZRS9-F1
#
_entry.id   AF-A0A925ZRS9-F1
#
_cell.length_a   1.000
_cell.length_b   1.000
_cell.length_c   1.000
_cell.angle_alpha   90.00
_cell.angle_beta   90.00
_cell.angle_gamma   90.00
#
_symmetry.space_group_name_H-M   'P 1'
#
loop_
_entity.id
_entity.type
_entity.pdbx_description
1 polymer ?
#
loop_
_entity_poly.entity_id
_entity_poly.type
_entity_poly.pdbx_seq_one_letter_code
_entity_poly.pdbx_strand_id
1 'polypeptide(L)' 'YVADALQAARECRRTDAIARALFQLGSIAYASGQVAAGATHARQALDLFRRLGMKREQAEAEALLAKLSNE' A
#
# COMPACT_ATOMS: atom_id res chain seq x y z
N TYR A 1 16.60 -0.50 -25.79
CA TYR A 1 15.54 0.39 -25.27
C TYR A 1 14.23 -0.35 -24.94
N VAL A 2 13.64 -1.17 -25.83
CA VAL A 2 12.37 -1.87 -25.51
C VAL A 2 12.47 -2.88 -24.36
N ALA A 3 13.59 -3.60 -24.25
CA ALA A 3 13.82 -4.55 -23.16
C ALA A 3 13.89 -3.89 -21.77
N ASP A 4 14.46 -2.68 -21.70
CA ASP A 4 14.60 -1.89 -20.48
C ASP A 4 13.23 -1.34 -20.02
N ALA A 5 12.45 -0.80 -20.95
CA ALA A 5 11.09 -0.33 -20.69
C ALA A 5 10.15 -1.47 -20.24
N LEU A 6 10.27 -2.67 -20.82
CA LEU A 6 9.49 -3.83 -20.42
C LEU A 6 9.84 -4.31 -19.00
N GLN A 7 11.14 -4.27 -18.66
CA GLN A 7 11.60 -4.67 -17.33
C GLN A 7 11.11 -3.68 -16.27
N ALA A 8 11.28 -2.38 -16.51
CA ALA A 8 10.76 -1.33 -15.63
C ALA A 8 9.24 -1.43 -15.44
N ALA A 9 8.49 -1.68 -16.51
CA ALA A 9 7.03 -1.87 -16.43
C ALA A 9 6.65 -3.11 -15.60
N ARG A 10 7.40 -4.21 -15.69
CA ARG A 10 7.17 -5.43 -14.90
C ARG A 10 7.55 -5.26 -13.43
N GLU A 11 8.59 -4.51 -13.14
CA GLU A 11 8.97 -4.18 -11.77
C GLU A 11 7.93 -3.27 -11.13
N CYS A 12 7.54 -2.20 -11.82
CA CYS A 12 6.47 -1.30 -11.39
C CYS A 12 5.17 -2.06 -11.13
N ARG A 13 4.77 -2.98 -12.03
CA ARG A 13 3.59 -3.83 -11.83
C ARG A 13 3.69 -4.80 -10.65
N ARG A 14 4.90 -5.27 -10.33
CA ARG A 14 5.10 -6.11 -9.14
C ARG A 14 5.01 -5.28 -7.87
N THR A 15 5.61 -4.10 -7.87
CA THR A 15 5.57 -3.20 -6.71
C THR A 15 4.16 -2.68 -6.45
N ASP A 16 3.36 -2.39 -7.48
CA ASP A 16 1.94 -2.01 -7.33
C ASP A 16 1.14 -3.12 -6.64
N ALA A 17 1.32 -4.36 -7.10
CA ALA A 17 0.62 -5.51 -6.55
C ALA A 17 0.98 -5.72 -5.07
N ILE A 18 2.26 -5.57 -4.70
CA ILE A 18 2.73 -5.66 -3.32
C ILE A 18 2.09 -4.55 -2.46
N ALA A 19 2.07 -3.30 -2.94
CA ALA A 19 1.50 -2.18 -2.21
C ALA A 19 -0.01 -2.39 -1.94
N ARG A 20 -0.74 -2.87 -2.94
CA ARG A 20 -2.17 -3.17 -2.82
C ARG A 20 -2.43 -4.34 -1.86
N ALA A 21 -1.61 -5.39 -1.92
CA ALA A 21 -1.72 -6.52 -1.00
C ALA A 21 -1.49 -6.09 0.46
N LEU A 22 -0.48 -5.25 0.71
CA LEU A 22 -0.22 -4.68 2.04
C LEU A 22 -1.40 -3.83 2.54
N PHE A 23 -1.98 -2.99 1.68
CA PHE A 23 -3.17 -2.21 2.04
C PHE A 23 -4.35 -3.10 2.44
N GLN A 24 -4.61 -4.16 1.68
CA GLN A 24 -5.67 -5.12 1.98
C GLN A 24 -5.41 -5.87 3.29
N LEU A 25 -4.17 -6.30 3.54
CA LEU A 25 -3.77 -6.89 4.82
C LEU A 25 -4.00 -5.91 5.98
N GLY A 26 -3.70 -4.63 5.78
CA GLY A 26 -3.99 -3.58 6.75
C GLY A 26 -5.47 -3.48 7.10
N SER A 27 -6.33 -3.45 6.07
CA SER A 27 -7.79 -3.41 6.24
C SER A 27 -8.35 -4.68 6.91
N ILE A 28 -7.84 -5.87 6.58
CA ILE A 28 -8.26 -7.13 7.20
C ILE A 28 -7.82 -7.18 8.67
N ALA A 29 -6.58 -6.78 8.96
CA ALA A 29 -6.06 -6.73 10.31
C ALA A 29 -6.88 -5.75 11.18
N TYR A 30 -7.24 -4.60 10.61
CA TYR A 30 -8.16 -3.64 11.24
C TYR A 30 -9.52 -4.27 11.57
N ALA A 31 -10.17 -4.91 10.59
CA ALA A 31 -11.45 -5.60 10.79
C ALA A 31 -11.35 -6.76 11.81
N SER A 32 -10.15 -7.31 12.00
CA SER A 32 -9.86 -8.36 12.98
C SER A 32 -9.47 -7.82 14.36
N GLY A 33 -9.55 -6.49 14.58
CA GLY A 33 -9.18 -5.82 15.83
C GLY A 33 -7.66 -5.69 16.06
N GLN A 34 -6.83 -6.07 15.09
CA GLN A 34 -5.38 -5.99 15.18
C GLN A 34 -4.88 -4.62 14.68
N VAL A 35 -5.24 -3.57 15.41
CA VAL A 35 -4.95 -2.17 15.03
C VAL A 35 -3.46 -1.92 14.78
N ALA A 36 -2.57 -2.42 15.64
CA ALA A 36 -1.12 -2.26 15.47
C ALA A 36 -0.57 -2.92 14.20
N ALA A 37 -1.05 -4.13 13.89
CA ALA A 37 -0.70 -4.82 12.65
C ALA A 37 -1.29 -4.08 11.44
N GLY A 38 -2.54 -3.63 11.53
CA GLY A 38 -3.20 -2.82 10.51
C GLY A 38 -2.41 -1.57 10.15
N ALA A 39 -1.96 -0.83 11.17
CA ALA A 39 -1.17 0.39 11.00
C ALA A 39 0.19 0.12 10.35
N THR A 40 0.84 -0.99 10.73
CA THR A 40 2.13 -1.38 10.13
C THR A 40 1.97 -1.66 8.63
N HIS A 41 0.99 -2.48 8.24
CA HIS A 41 0.75 -2.82 6.84
C HIS A 41 0.30 -1.61 6.01
N ALA A 42 -0.60 -0.78 6.56
CA ALA A 42 -1.07 0.43 5.88
C ALA A 42 0.07 1.45 5.65
N ARG A 43 1.02 1.56 6.59
CA ARG A 43 2.19 2.44 6.46
C ARG A 43 3.20 1.93 5.44
N GLN A 44 3.40 0.62 5.35
CA GLN A 44 4.23 0.02 4.30
C GLN A 44 3.61 0.20 2.91
N ALA A 45 2.29 0.01 2.79
CA ALA A 45 1.56 0.27 1.54
C ALA A 45 1.69 1.74 1.13
N LEU A 46 1.55 2.66 2.08
CA LEU A 46 1.69 4.10 1.85
C LEU A 46 3.06 4.49 1.27
N ASP A 47 4.15 3.97 1.83
CA ASP A 47 5.49 4.27 1.32
C ASP A 47 5.67 3.77 -0.12
N LEU A 48 5.13 2.59 -0.45
CA LEU A 48 5.18 2.05 -1.80
C LEU A 48 4.31 2.85 -2.77
N PHE A 49 3.07 3.20 -2.40
CA PHE A 49 2.22 4.05 -3.24
C PHE A 49 2.85 5.41 -3.51
N ARG A 50 3.52 5.99 -2.51
CA ARG A 50 4.28 7.24 -2.67
C ARG A 50 5.45 7.08 -3.64
N ARG A 51 6.23 6.00 -3.54
CA ARG A 51 7.33 5.71 -4.49
C ARG A 51 6.83 5.49 -5.92
N LEU A 52 5.65 4.90 -6.08
CA LEU A 52 5.02 4.62 -7.37
C LEU A 52 4.23 5.82 -7.93
N GLY A 53 4.06 6.90 -7.17
CA GLY A 53 3.26 8.07 -7.56
C GLY A 53 1.75 7.81 -7.62
N MET A 54 1.28 6.75 -6.96
CA MET A 54 -0.13 6.32 -6.94
C MET A 54 -0.93 7.14 -5.92
N LYS A 55 -1.24 8.39 -6.26
CA LYS A 55 -1.86 9.37 -5.34
C LYS A 55 -3.22 8.94 -4.78
N ARG A 56 -4.02 8.21 -5.56
CA ARG A 56 -5.35 7.78 -5.13
C ARG A 56 -5.24 6.72 -4.04
N GLU A 57 -4.42 5.72 -4.30
CA GLU A 57 -4.12 4.63 -3.38
C GLU A 57 -3.38 5.14 -2.12
N GLN A 58 -2.53 6.17 -2.28
CA GLN A 58 -1.91 6.90 -1.18
C GLN A 58 -2.97 7.49 -0.24
N ALA A 59 -3.96 8.21 -0.78
CA ALA A 59 -5.03 8.80 0.02
C ALA A 59 -5.88 7.74 0.73
N GLU A 60 -6.13 6.60 0.09
CA GLU A 60 -6.82 5.46 0.71
C GLU A 60 -6.03 4.89 1.89
N ALA A 61 -4.71 4.72 1.73
CA ALA A 61 -3.82 4.25 2.80
C ALA A 61 -3.72 5.25 3.96
N GLU A 62 -3.68 6.55 3.68
CA GLU A 62 -3.72 7.62 4.70
C GLU A 62 -5.06 7.62 5.46
N ALA A 63 -6.18 7.47 4.75
CA ALA A 63 -7.49 7.40 5.38
C ALA A 63 -7.62 6.16 6.29
N LEU A 64 -7.07 5.01 5.88
CA LEU A 64 -7.03 3.81 6.70
C LEU A 64 -6.17 4.03 7.96
N LEU A 65 -4.99 4.63 7.83
CA LEU A 65 -4.13 4.97 8.96
C LEU A 65 -4.81 5.94 9.94
N ALA A 66 -5.53 6.94 9.43
CA ALA A 66 -6.28 7.88 10.27
C ALA A 66 -7.34 7.16 11.10
N LYS A 67 -8.08 6.21 10.51
CA LYS A 67 -9.06 5.38 11.23
C LYS A 67 -8.40 4.53 12.31
N LEU A 68 -7.29 3.86 11.96
CA LEU A 68 -6.49 3.03 12.87
C LEU A 68 -5.87 3.82 14.03
N SER A 69 -5.64 5.13 13.86
CA SER A 69 -5.05 6.00 14.88
C SER A 69 -6.10 6.65 15.79
N ASN A 70 -7.38 6.56 15.42
CA ASN A 70 -8.50 7.23 16.08
C ASN A 70 -9.39 6.24 16.88
N GLU A 71 -8.94 5.00 17.04
CA GLU A 71 -9.44 3.99 17.98
C GLU A 71 -8.44 3.75 19.11
#